data_AF-A0A3B3XHU0-F1
#
_entry.id   AF-A0A3B3XHU0-F1
#
_cell.length_a   1.000
_cell.length_b   1.000
_cell.length_c   1.000
_cell.angle_alpha   90.00
_cell.angle_beta   90.00
_cell.angle_gamma   90.00
#
_symmetry.space_group_name_H-M   'P 1'
#
loop_
_entity.id
_entity.type
_entity.pdbx_description
1 polymer ?
#
loop_
_entity_poly.entity_id
_entity_poly.type
_entity_poly.pdbx_seq_one_letter_code
_entity_poly.pdbx_strand_id
1 'polypeptide(L)'
;ISSAQSLEDKLEALQSHFTWELQPRRPNLTCELNILQDIGSDEGNVWLGHIYNLLGFIQYKLGSSKDALNLFNRAAETFQRQKNADEGPWLMVNFGNLAWLHHHLGEDEKSEDYLSKVDGLMRKYPAPPGLERHPEVLAEKAWTLMKFGKEKKQQAAELFQRAIRMQPDTVEWQSSYAILSAEFLIKCQSILEPEVFERLRSAKERDPGNLYVAALYLEAKAANGENVQDEARELAGRVLERPPSSYNGIRPLLRLYRNKISKDEAVEIAEKALEKHPDSRYFKKSAAICHMKRILNPDRREPKPSRSVINRAISLWEEMIAAYDDSSLRHQITLAQLYAKLDKEKAEQIYKELLEQKDLDPAEKQMLYNFYAKHLFFIKYNSRESTEYHMRAAEIQEESKYRHASITELKKTLTKETSRRNGDADLCKRIKELLARLGIQPETQNQ
;
A
#
# COMPACT_ATOMS: atom_id res chain seq x y z
N ILE A 1 50.43 -13.33 0.60
CA ILE A 1 50.04 -12.32 1.61
C ILE A 1 48.61 -11.95 1.28
N SER A 2 47.64 -12.47 2.03
CA SER A 2 46.23 -12.13 1.84
C SER A 2 46.08 -10.65 2.18
N SER A 3 45.51 -9.85 1.27
CA SER A 3 45.06 -8.49 1.60
C SER A 3 44.18 -8.59 2.84
N ALA A 4 44.51 -7.85 3.91
CA ALA A 4 43.63 -7.76 5.06
C ALA A 4 42.30 -7.18 4.57
N GLN A 5 41.22 -7.94 4.72
CA GLN A 5 39.88 -7.50 4.35
C GLN A 5 39.50 -6.29 5.24
N SER A 6 39.11 -5.18 4.62
CA SER A 6 38.75 -3.97 5.38
C SER A 6 37.50 -4.23 6.23
N LEU A 7 37.28 -3.39 7.26
CA LEU A 7 36.06 -3.49 8.07
C LEU A 7 34.80 -3.36 7.20
N GLU A 8 34.83 -2.43 6.25
CA GLU A 8 33.75 -2.19 5.30
C GLU A 8 33.48 -3.42 4.42
N ASP A 9 34.52 -4.08 3.90
CA ASP A 9 34.36 -5.33 3.12
C ASP A 9 33.70 -6.45 3.94
N LYS A 10 33.93 -6.51 5.25
CA LYS A 10 33.26 -7.47 6.15
C LYS A 10 31.79 -7.10 6.37
N LEU A 11 31.50 -5.82 6.53
CA LEU A 11 30.14 -5.29 6.73
C LEU A 11 29.27 -5.48 5.47
N GLU A 12 29.83 -5.29 4.29
CA GLU A 12 29.16 -5.51 3.00
C GLU A 12 28.80 -6.98 2.75
N ALA A 13 29.56 -7.92 3.36
CA ALA A 13 29.27 -9.35 3.27
C ALA A 13 28.07 -9.78 4.15
N LEU A 14 27.64 -8.94 5.10
CA LEU A 14 26.54 -9.28 6.02
C LEU A 14 25.18 -9.29 5.32
N GLN A 15 24.28 -10.14 5.82
CA GLN A 15 22.85 -9.99 5.50
C GLN A 15 22.21 -9.04 6.51
N SER A 16 21.98 -7.79 6.10
CA SER A 16 21.36 -6.76 6.92
C SER A 16 20.49 -5.84 6.06
N HIS A 17 19.71 -4.97 6.69
CA HIS A 17 18.90 -3.99 5.96
C HIS A 17 19.77 -2.98 5.18
N PHE A 18 21.02 -2.78 5.62
CA PHE A 18 21.99 -1.91 4.96
C PHE A 18 22.51 -2.49 3.65
N THR A 19 22.56 -3.82 3.51
CA THR A 19 23.09 -4.53 2.32
C THR A 19 22.00 -5.09 1.40
N TRP A 20 20.72 -4.91 1.74
CA TRP A 20 19.58 -5.44 0.96
C TRP A 20 19.06 -4.50 -0.14
N GLU A 21 19.73 -3.38 -0.38
CA GLU A 21 19.40 -2.42 -1.44
C GLU A 21 17.90 -2.01 -1.42
N LEU A 22 17.44 -1.57 -0.25
CA LEU A 22 16.04 -1.25 -0.01
C LEU A 22 15.67 0.12 -0.63
N GLN A 23 15.14 0.08 -1.85
CA GLN A 23 14.69 1.28 -2.57
C GLN A 23 13.29 1.73 -2.11
N PRO A 24 13.10 3.00 -1.72
CA PRO A 24 11.81 3.50 -1.26
C PRO A 24 10.78 3.59 -2.40
N ARG A 25 9.48 3.50 -2.07
CA ARG A 25 8.39 3.67 -3.07
C ARG A 25 8.18 5.11 -3.53
N ARG A 26 8.59 6.06 -2.70
CA ARG A 26 8.51 7.51 -2.90
C ARG A 26 9.92 8.09 -2.75
N PRO A 27 10.15 9.39 -2.95
CA PRO A 27 11.49 9.98 -2.82
C PRO A 27 12.20 9.70 -1.48
N ASN A 28 11.45 9.34 -0.43
CA ASN A 28 11.98 8.93 0.87
C ASN A 28 11.19 7.74 1.48
N LEU A 29 11.67 7.26 2.64
CA LEU A 29 11.11 6.11 3.37
C LEU A 29 9.91 6.45 4.27
N THR A 30 9.33 7.66 4.18
CA THR A 30 8.19 8.05 5.03
C THR A 30 6.95 7.19 4.76
N CYS A 31 6.78 6.70 3.52
CA CYS A 31 5.68 5.78 3.20
C CYS A 31 5.84 4.45 3.95
N GLU A 32 7.05 3.89 3.93
CA GLU A 32 7.40 2.65 4.61
C GLU A 32 7.33 2.81 6.13
N LEU A 33 7.79 3.94 6.69
CA LEU A 33 7.62 4.29 8.10
C LEU A 33 6.15 4.24 8.52
N ASN A 34 5.28 4.89 7.75
CA ASN A 34 3.84 4.90 8.00
C ASN A 34 3.22 3.50 7.92
N ILE A 35 3.65 2.68 6.96
CA ILE A 35 3.20 1.28 6.83
C ILE A 35 3.57 0.47 8.07
N LEU A 36 4.79 0.60 8.58
CA LEU A 36 5.27 -0.20 9.71
C LEU A 36 4.63 0.23 11.02
N GLN A 37 4.50 1.53 11.25
CA GLN A 37 3.77 2.08 12.38
C GLN A 37 2.30 1.63 12.38
N ASP A 38 1.67 1.51 11.20
CA ASP A 38 0.29 1.00 11.07
C ASP A 38 0.17 -0.49 11.40
N ILE A 39 1.27 -1.29 11.38
CA ILE A 39 1.23 -2.67 11.87
C ILE A 39 1.02 -2.70 13.39
N GLY A 40 1.49 -1.67 14.11
CA GLY A 40 1.38 -1.57 15.55
C GLY A 40 2.43 -2.41 16.30
N SER A 41 2.34 -2.38 17.62
CA SER A 41 3.29 -3.02 18.55
C SER A 41 2.66 -4.15 19.36
N ASP A 42 1.69 -4.85 18.77
CA ASP A 42 1.06 -6.01 19.41
C ASP A 42 2.11 -7.08 19.67
N GLU A 43 2.31 -7.45 20.94
CA GLU A 43 3.27 -8.46 21.37
C GLU A 43 2.98 -9.84 20.77
N GLY A 44 1.72 -10.11 20.40
CA GLY A 44 1.31 -11.32 19.70
C GLY A 44 1.76 -11.39 18.23
N ASN A 45 2.35 -10.32 17.67
CA ASN A 45 2.82 -10.31 16.30
C ASN A 45 4.18 -11.01 16.16
N VAL A 46 4.20 -12.17 15.51
CA VAL A 46 5.41 -12.97 15.22
C VAL A 46 6.50 -12.21 14.45
N TRP A 47 6.13 -11.15 13.73
CA TRP A 47 7.07 -10.31 12.99
C TRP A 47 7.57 -9.10 13.79
N LEU A 48 7.21 -8.94 15.06
CA LEU A 48 7.49 -7.72 15.84
C LEU A 48 8.98 -7.37 15.94
N GLY A 49 9.85 -8.35 16.19
CA GLY A 49 11.31 -8.12 16.19
C GLY A 49 11.82 -7.60 14.83
N HIS A 50 11.37 -8.23 13.75
CA HIS A 50 11.71 -7.85 12.37
C HIS A 50 11.14 -6.45 12.00
N ILE A 51 9.96 -6.09 12.51
CA ILE A 51 9.38 -4.75 12.39
C ILE A 51 10.29 -3.72 13.05
N TYR A 52 10.79 -3.99 14.25
CA TYR A 52 11.73 -3.10 14.94
C TYR A 52 13.07 -2.99 14.22
N ASN A 53 13.60 -4.09 13.67
CA ASN A 53 14.79 -4.03 12.81
C ASN A 53 14.57 -3.09 11.62
N LEU A 54 13.50 -3.27 10.86
CA LEU A 54 13.26 -2.44 9.68
C LEU A 54 12.95 -0.99 10.05
N LEU A 55 12.20 -0.74 11.14
CA LEU A 55 11.97 0.60 11.66
C LEU A 55 13.29 1.28 12.06
N GLY A 56 14.20 0.55 12.70
CA GLY A 56 15.51 1.08 13.10
C GLY A 56 16.33 1.53 11.89
N PHE A 57 16.37 0.70 10.84
CA PHE A 57 17.01 1.05 9.57
C PHE A 57 16.38 2.30 8.93
N ILE A 58 15.05 2.37 8.88
CA ILE A 58 14.34 3.51 8.29
C ILE A 58 14.61 4.80 9.09
N GLN A 59 14.57 4.74 10.42
CA GLN A 59 14.87 5.91 11.26
C GLN A 59 16.29 6.40 11.07
N TYR A 60 17.26 5.48 10.96
CA TYR A 60 18.64 5.85 10.61
C TYR A 60 18.70 6.57 9.26
N LYS A 61 18.05 6.03 8.21
CA LYS A 61 18.02 6.66 6.88
C LYS A 61 17.27 8.00 6.85
N LEU A 62 16.39 8.24 7.82
CA LEU A 62 15.71 9.53 8.04
C LEU A 62 16.50 10.47 8.97
N GLY A 63 17.70 10.10 9.40
CA GLY A 63 18.63 10.95 10.17
C GLY A 63 18.59 10.78 11.68
N SER A 64 17.86 9.80 12.22
CA SER A 64 17.77 9.55 13.67
C SER A 64 18.52 8.27 14.10
N SER A 65 19.83 8.37 14.30
CA SER A 65 20.67 7.26 14.78
C SER A 65 20.31 6.80 16.19
N LYS A 66 19.85 7.71 17.06
CA LYS A 66 19.42 7.38 18.42
C LYS A 66 18.17 6.48 18.42
N ASP A 67 17.17 6.84 17.62
CA ASP A 67 15.96 6.02 17.51
C ASP A 67 16.26 4.68 16.84
N ALA A 68 17.17 4.68 15.85
CA ALA A 68 17.65 3.46 15.22
C ALA A 68 18.24 2.47 16.24
N LEU A 69 19.16 2.93 17.10
CA LEU A 69 19.77 2.11 18.14
C LEU A 69 18.72 1.56 19.12
N ASN A 70 17.82 2.42 19.60
CA ASN A 70 16.75 2.00 20.51
C ASN A 70 15.85 0.93 19.88
N LEU A 71 15.52 1.07 18.59
CA LEU A 71 14.70 0.10 17.87
C LEU A 71 15.44 -1.22 17.64
N PHE A 72 16.73 -1.20 17.30
CA PHE A 72 17.53 -2.42 17.19
C PHE A 72 17.64 -3.17 18.53
N ASN A 73 17.79 -2.46 19.65
CA ASN A 73 17.79 -3.09 20.97
C ASN A 73 16.42 -3.72 21.31
N ARG A 74 15.33 -2.99 21.04
CA ARG A 74 13.96 -3.52 21.19
C ARG A 74 13.70 -4.74 20.32
N ALA A 75 14.28 -4.78 19.12
CA ALA A 75 14.20 -5.95 18.24
C ALA A 75 14.85 -7.17 18.91
N ALA A 76 16.08 -7.02 19.42
CA ALA A 76 16.80 -8.09 20.12
C ALA A 76 16.01 -8.62 21.34
N GLU A 77 15.53 -7.73 22.22
CA GLU A 77 14.70 -8.08 23.37
C GLU A 77 13.40 -8.81 22.95
N THR A 78 12.79 -8.37 21.85
CA THR A 78 11.56 -8.98 21.32
C THR A 78 11.84 -10.38 20.79
N PHE A 79 12.94 -10.57 20.07
CA PHE A 79 13.34 -11.91 19.61
C PHE A 79 13.59 -12.86 20.78
N GLN A 80 14.31 -12.41 21.80
CA GLN A 80 14.61 -13.23 22.98
C GLN A 80 13.34 -13.68 23.69
N ARG A 81 12.38 -12.76 23.89
CA ARG A 81 11.07 -13.07 24.47
C ARG A 81 10.25 -14.01 23.61
N GLN A 82 10.14 -13.76 22.30
CA GLN A 82 9.31 -14.58 21.41
C GLN A 82 9.86 -16.00 21.21
N LYS A 83 11.18 -16.15 21.27
CA LYS A 83 11.87 -17.43 21.06
C LYS A 83 12.20 -18.15 22.36
N ASN A 84 12.01 -17.49 23.51
CA ASN A 84 12.41 -17.98 24.83
C ASN A 84 13.86 -18.48 24.85
N ALA A 85 14.76 -17.72 24.19
CA ALA A 85 16.17 -18.06 24.05
C ALA A 85 17.01 -16.80 23.85
N ASP A 86 18.18 -16.74 24.50
CA ASP A 86 19.05 -15.57 24.47
C ASP A 86 19.68 -15.33 23.09
N GLU A 87 19.93 -16.41 22.34
CA GLU A 87 20.62 -16.37 21.05
C GLU A 87 20.05 -17.38 20.05
N GLY A 88 20.03 -16.98 18.77
CA GLY A 88 19.67 -17.87 17.67
C GLY A 88 19.90 -17.21 16.31
N PRO A 89 19.76 -17.97 15.21
CA PRO A 89 19.98 -17.48 13.85
C PRO A 89 19.07 -16.29 13.47
N TRP A 90 17.91 -16.14 14.12
CA TRP A 90 17.02 -15.00 13.93
C TRP A 90 17.60 -13.64 14.41
N LEU A 91 18.69 -13.63 15.18
CA LEU A 91 19.38 -12.39 15.58
C LEU A 91 20.42 -11.92 14.55
N MET A 92 20.74 -12.71 13.53
CA MET A 92 21.84 -12.39 12.60
C MET A 92 21.63 -11.06 11.88
N VAL A 93 20.42 -10.78 11.41
CA VAL A 93 20.09 -9.50 10.75
C VAL A 93 20.14 -8.33 11.73
N ASN A 94 19.70 -8.56 12.98
CA ASN A 94 19.77 -7.56 14.04
C ASN A 94 21.21 -7.16 14.37
N PHE A 95 22.09 -8.15 14.60
CA PHE A 95 23.51 -7.90 14.85
C PHE A 95 24.19 -7.28 13.64
N GLY A 96 23.84 -7.68 12.41
CA GLY A 96 24.36 -7.04 11.21
C GLY A 96 23.94 -5.57 11.08
N ASN A 97 22.69 -5.25 11.43
CA ASN A 97 22.23 -3.86 11.49
C ASN A 97 22.98 -3.04 12.56
N LEU A 98 23.23 -3.62 13.74
CA LEU A 98 23.97 -2.97 14.83
C LEU A 98 25.43 -2.73 14.45
N ALA A 99 26.09 -3.70 13.80
CA ALA A 99 27.44 -3.54 13.28
C ALA A 99 27.54 -2.34 12.32
N TRP A 100 26.65 -2.29 11.33
CA TRP A 100 26.57 -1.16 10.39
C TRP A 100 26.27 0.19 11.08
N LEU A 101 25.37 0.20 12.06
CA LEU A 101 25.05 1.43 12.79
C LEU A 101 26.26 1.94 13.57
N HIS A 102 26.95 1.08 14.31
CA HIS A 102 28.13 1.47 15.10
C HIS A 102 29.28 1.94 14.22
N HIS A 103 29.51 1.28 13.08
CA HIS A 103 30.49 1.74 12.10
C HIS A 103 30.18 3.16 11.60
N HIS A 104 28.93 3.44 11.19
CA HIS A 104 28.52 4.77 10.77
C HIS A 104 28.62 5.85 11.87
N LEU A 105 28.64 5.45 13.14
CA LEU A 105 28.84 6.33 14.29
C LEU A 105 30.32 6.53 14.65
N GLY A 106 31.25 5.87 13.95
CA GLY A 106 32.68 5.88 14.25
C GLY A 106 33.07 5.01 15.45
N GLU A 107 32.20 4.08 15.85
CA GLU A 107 32.38 3.17 16.99
C GLU A 107 32.84 1.78 16.50
N ASP A 108 33.95 1.72 15.76
CA ASP A 108 34.40 0.51 15.06
C ASP A 108 34.67 -0.69 15.98
N GLU A 109 35.14 -0.47 17.21
CA GLU A 109 35.32 -1.55 18.19
C GLU A 109 33.99 -2.27 18.49
N LYS A 110 32.89 -1.52 18.62
CA LYS A 110 31.55 -2.12 18.80
C LYS A 110 31.07 -2.78 17.53
N SER A 111 31.38 -2.22 16.37
CA SER A 111 31.09 -2.85 15.07
C SER A 111 31.75 -4.23 14.97
N GLU A 112 33.02 -4.34 15.35
CA GLU A 112 33.75 -5.62 15.37
C GLU A 112 33.20 -6.63 16.39
N ASP A 113 32.71 -6.17 17.55
CA ASP A 113 32.01 -7.04 18.51
C ASP A 113 30.74 -7.65 17.90
N TYR A 114 29.91 -6.86 17.22
CA TYR A 114 28.71 -7.37 16.55
C TYR A 114 29.04 -8.26 15.35
N LEU A 115 30.08 -7.97 14.59
CA LEU A 115 30.59 -8.87 13.54
C LEU A 115 30.97 -10.23 14.14
N SER A 116 31.70 -10.22 15.26
CA SER A 116 32.11 -11.44 15.96
C SER A 116 30.91 -12.24 16.46
N LYS A 117 29.84 -11.57 16.90
CA LYS A 117 28.56 -12.22 17.26
C LYS A 117 27.89 -12.88 16.06
N VAL A 118 27.85 -12.22 14.90
CA VAL A 118 27.31 -12.83 13.67
C VAL A 118 28.11 -14.07 13.28
N ASP A 119 29.45 -13.98 13.29
CA ASP A 119 30.33 -15.11 13.00
C ASP A 119 30.13 -16.27 13.99
N GLY A 120 29.96 -15.95 15.28
CA GLY A 120 29.63 -16.93 16.32
C GLY A 120 28.34 -17.68 16.01
N LEU A 121 27.28 -16.97 15.62
CA LEU A 121 26.01 -17.58 15.21
C LEU A 121 26.16 -18.45 13.95
N MET A 122 26.92 -18.00 12.95
CA MET A 122 27.18 -18.79 11.73
C MET A 122 27.89 -20.11 12.04
N ARG A 123 28.83 -20.11 12.98
CA ARG A 123 29.54 -21.33 13.41
C ARG A 123 28.67 -22.26 14.25
N LYS A 124 27.82 -21.70 15.11
CA LYS A 124 26.92 -22.45 16.00
C LYS A 124 25.77 -23.12 15.25
N TYR A 125 25.29 -22.51 14.16
CA TYR A 125 24.19 -23.01 13.35
C TYR A 125 24.61 -23.26 11.89
N PRO A 126 25.50 -24.24 11.63
CA PRO A 126 25.98 -24.51 10.29
C PRO A 126 24.89 -25.12 9.42
N ALA A 127 24.86 -24.77 8.13
CA ALA A 127 24.05 -25.48 7.15
C ALA A 127 24.82 -26.69 6.58
N PRO A 128 24.11 -27.73 6.10
CA PRO A 128 24.75 -28.80 5.34
C PRO A 128 25.48 -28.28 4.08
N PRO A 129 26.58 -28.92 3.65
CA PRO A 129 27.34 -28.47 2.48
C PRO A 129 26.47 -28.35 1.22
N GLY A 130 26.59 -27.22 0.50
CA GLY A 130 25.87 -26.97 -0.75
C GLY A 130 24.41 -26.53 -0.61
N LEU A 131 23.87 -26.51 0.61
CA LEU A 131 22.54 -25.95 0.89
C LEU A 131 22.62 -24.50 1.33
N GLU A 132 21.54 -23.78 1.04
CA GLU A 132 21.34 -22.42 1.48
C GLU A 132 21.34 -22.35 3.02
N ARG A 133 21.85 -21.25 3.60
CA ARG A 133 21.99 -21.08 5.05
C ARG A 133 20.84 -20.27 5.64
N HIS A 134 20.55 -20.49 6.92
CA HIS A 134 19.72 -19.64 7.78
C HIS A 134 18.38 -19.20 7.15
N PRO A 135 17.39 -20.11 7.07
CA PRO A 135 16.09 -19.80 6.46
C PRO A 135 15.37 -18.63 7.14
N GLU A 136 15.68 -18.34 8.41
CA GLU A 136 15.19 -17.17 9.14
C GLU A 136 15.63 -15.84 8.49
N VAL A 137 16.89 -15.77 8.03
CA VAL A 137 17.43 -14.58 7.35
C VAL A 137 16.74 -14.38 5.99
N LEU A 138 16.48 -15.48 5.27
CA LEU A 138 15.73 -15.44 4.01
C LEU A 138 14.29 -14.99 4.24
N ALA A 139 13.64 -15.50 5.28
CA ALA A 139 12.28 -15.15 5.63
C ALA A 139 12.16 -13.69 6.09
N GLU A 140 13.12 -13.17 6.87
CA GLU A 140 13.19 -11.75 7.22
C GLU A 140 13.39 -10.89 5.99
N LYS A 141 14.33 -11.25 5.10
CA LYS A 141 14.54 -10.52 3.84
C LYS A 141 13.28 -10.50 2.99
N ALA A 142 12.62 -11.65 2.84
CA ALA A 142 11.37 -11.77 2.12
C ALA A 142 10.27 -10.87 2.73
N TRP A 143 10.11 -10.93 4.05
CA TRP A 143 9.13 -10.14 4.79
C TRP A 143 9.43 -8.63 4.71
N THR A 144 10.70 -8.24 4.73
CA THR A 144 11.12 -6.84 4.53
C THR A 144 10.78 -6.40 3.11
N LEU A 145 11.23 -7.14 2.09
CA LEU A 145 11.03 -6.81 0.68
C LEU A 145 9.54 -6.72 0.29
N MET A 146 8.65 -7.53 0.90
CA MET A 146 7.21 -7.41 0.63
C MET A 146 6.60 -6.06 1.08
N LYS A 147 7.29 -5.28 1.92
CA LYS A 147 6.86 -3.93 2.33
C LYS A 147 7.18 -2.84 1.32
N PHE A 148 8.02 -3.14 0.32
CA PHE A 148 8.49 -2.20 -0.70
C PHE A 148 7.74 -2.32 -2.04
N GLY A 149 8.30 -1.78 -3.11
CA GLY A 149 7.72 -1.71 -4.46
C GLY A 149 7.41 -3.07 -5.10
N LYS A 150 6.85 -3.04 -6.32
CA LYS A 150 6.40 -4.24 -7.05
C LYS A 150 7.54 -5.23 -7.32
N GLU A 151 8.70 -4.73 -7.75
CA GLU A 151 9.88 -5.56 -8.05
C GLU A 151 10.39 -6.30 -6.81
N LYS A 152 10.54 -5.57 -5.69
CA LYS A 152 10.94 -6.17 -4.41
C LYS A 152 9.93 -7.22 -3.91
N LYS A 153 8.63 -7.04 -4.18
CA LYS A 153 7.61 -8.07 -3.87
C LYS A 153 7.78 -9.35 -4.68
N GLN A 154 8.26 -9.27 -5.92
CA GLN A 154 8.57 -10.47 -6.71
C GLN A 154 9.76 -11.22 -6.11
N GLN A 155 10.83 -10.49 -5.76
CA GLN A 155 11.99 -11.06 -5.06
C GLN A 155 11.60 -11.69 -3.71
N ALA A 156 10.69 -11.04 -2.97
CA ALA A 156 10.16 -11.57 -1.72
C ALA A 156 9.46 -12.93 -1.89
N ALA A 157 8.74 -13.13 -2.99
CA ALA A 157 8.05 -14.40 -3.26
C ALA A 157 9.05 -15.54 -3.43
N GLU A 158 10.12 -15.32 -4.19
CA GLU A 158 11.19 -16.30 -4.41
C GLU A 158 11.92 -16.64 -3.10
N LEU A 159 12.20 -15.64 -2.26
CA LEU A 159 12.86 -15.84 -0.96
C LEU A 159 11.98 -16.60 0.03
N PHE A 160 10.68 -16.29 0.10
CA PHE A 160 9.75 -17.07 0.92
C PHE A 160 9.67 -18.52 0.46
N GLN A 161 9.59 -18.78 -0.85
CA GLN A 161 9.59 -20.15 -1.37
C GLN A 161 10.85 -20.92 -0.94
N ARG A 162 12.03 -20.29 -1.02
CA ARG A 162 13.29 -20.91 -0.60
C ARG A 162 13.29 -21.20 0.90
N ALA A 163 12.93 -20.23 1.73
CA ALA A 163 12.83 -20.41 3.19
C ALA A 163 11.85 -21.53 3.58
N ILE A 164 10.68 -21.58 2.94
CA ILE A 164 9.66 -22.61 3.20
C ILE A 164 10.12 -24.00 2.73
N ARG A 165 10.87 -24.12 1.63
CA ARG A 165 11.44 -25.42 1.22
C ARG A 165 12.44 -25.96 2.24
N MET A 166 13.17 -25.07 2.91
CA MET A 166 14.12 -25.45 3.95
C MET A 166 13.41 -25.81 5.27
N GLN A 167 12.31 -25.13 5.59
CA GLN A 167 11.52 -25.41 6.79
C GLN A 167 10.00 -25.31 6.49
N PRO A 168 9.40 -26.41 5.98
CA PRO A 168 8.02 -26.40 5.46
C PRO A 168 6.92 -26.36 6.52
N ASP A 169 7.30 -26.47 7.81
CA ASP A 169 6.36 -26.45 8.92
C ASP A 169 6.23 -25.06 9.56
N THR A 170 7.00 -24.06 9.12
CA THR A 170 6.89 -22.69 9.63
C THR A 170 5.64 -22.00 9.09
N VAL A 171 4.59 -21.95 9.92
CA VAL A 171 3.26 -21.45 9.57
C VAL A 171 3.30 -19.96 9.20
N GLU A 172 4.08 -19.16 9.92
CA GLU A 172 4.15 -17.70 9.76
C GLU A 172 4.66 -17.28 8.39
N TRP A 173 5.62 -18.04 7.85
CA TRP A 173 6.23 -17.80 6.54
C TRP A 173 5.24 -18.17 5.43
N GLN A 174 4.50 -19.27 5.61
CA GLN A 174 3.44 -19.67 4.68
C GLN A 174 2.31 -18.65 4.64
N SER A 175 1.85 -18.18 5.79
CA SER A 175 0.84 -17.12 5.89
C SER A 175 1.31 -15.84 5.20
N SER A 176 2.55 -15.42 5.44
CA SER A 176 3.13 -14.22 4.81
C SER A 176 3.26 -14.38 3.29
N TYR A 177 3.66 -15.57 2.83
CA TYR A 177 3.78 -15.88 1.41
C TYR A 177 2.40 -15.94 0.71
N ALA A 178 1.39 -16.51 1.36
CA ALA A 178 0.02 -16.52 0.88
C ALA A 178 -0.54 -15.10 0.74
N ILE A 179 -0.32 -14.25 1.75
CA ILE A 179 -0.69 -12.82 1.72
C ILE A 179 -0.01 -12.11 0.54
N LEU A 180 1.30 -12.29 0.39
CA LEU A 180 2.07 -11.69 -0.70
C LEU A 180 1.53 -12.10 -2.08
N SER A 181 1.22 -13.39 -2.25
CA SER A 181 0.73 -13.96 -3.51
C SER A 181 -0.67 -13.47 -3.86
N ALA A 182 -1.57 -13.37 -2.89
CA ALA A 182 -2.99 -13.12 -3.13
C ALA A 182 -3.36 -11.62 -3.12
N GLU A 183 -2.77 -10.81 -2.23
CA GLU A 183 -3.30 -9.49 -1.93
C GLU A 183 -3.29 -8.53 -3.13
N PHE A 184 -2.23 -8.57 -3.96
CA PHE A 184 -2.15 -7.71 -5.14
C PHE A 184 -3.19 -8.10 -6.21
N LEU A 185 -3.32 -9.40 -6.50
CA LEU A 185 -4.28 -9.93 -7.47
C LEU A 185 -5.71 -9.59 -7.07
N ILE A 186 -6.06 -9.83 -5.80
CA ILE A 186 -7.38 -9.50 -5.26
C ILE A 186 -7.68 -7.99 -5.37
N LYS A 187 -6.69 -7.12 -5.07
CA LYS A 187 -6.85 -5.65 -5.24
C LYS A 187 -7.14 -5.25 -6.69
N CYS A 188 -6.63 -6.00 -7.65
CA CYS A 188 -6.91 -5.82 -9.08
C CYS A 188 -8.22 -6.48 -9.53
N GLN A 189 -9.01 -7.04 -8.60
CA GLN A 189 -10.26 -7.74 -8.87
C GLN A 189 -10.09 -8.93 -9.84
N SER A 190 -8.88 -9.51 -9.90
CA SER A 190 -8.65 -10.72 -10.68
C SER A 190 -9.10 -11.95 -9.92
N ILE A 191 -9.70 -12.91 -10.62
CA ILE A 191 -9.88 -14.28 -10.13
C ILE A 191 -8.48 -14.84 -9.86
N LEU A 192 -8.30 -15.45 -8.69
CA LEU A 192 -7.03 -16.06 -8.33
C LEU A 192 -6.80 -17.31 -9.18
N GLU A 193 -5.56 -17.51 -9.61
CA GLU A 193 -5.14 -18.78 -10.18
C GLU A 193 -5.33 -19.90 -9.15
N PRO A 194 -5.66 -21.14 -9.58
CA PRO A 194 -5.93 -22.25 -8.66
C PRO A 194 -4.81 -22.49 -7.64
N GLU A 195 -3.55 -22.38 -8.05
CA GLU A 195 -2.40 -22.56 -7.15
C GLU A 195 -2.35 -21.50 -6.05
N VAL A 196 -2.61 -20.24 -6.38
CA VAL A 196 -2.62 -19.13 -5.41
C VAL A 196 -3.82 -19.27 -4.47
N PHE A 197 -4.97 -19.69 -4.99
CA PHE A 197 -6.16 -19.95 -4.20
C PHE A 197 -5.94 -21.08 -3.19
N GLU A 198 -5.38 -22.22 -3.62
CA GLU A 198 -5.07 -23.35 -2.73
C GLU A 198 -4.02 -22.98 -1.68
N ARG A 199 -3.00 -22.19 -2.05
CA ARG A 199 -2.03 -21.66 -1.08
C ARG A 199 -2.71 -20.81 0.00
N LEU A 200 -3.65 -19.97 -0.38
CA LEU A 200 -4.40 -19.14 0.55
C LEU A 200 -5.34 -19.97 1.45
N ARG A 201 -5.98 -21.00 0.89
CA ARG A 201 -6.78 -21.97 1.65
C ARG A 201 -5.93 -22.69 2.70
N SER A 202 -4.81 -23.29 2.26
CA SER A 202 -3.88 -24.01 3.14
C SER A 202 -3.34 -23.12 4.26
N ALA A 203 -2.99 -21.86 3.96
CA ALA A 203 -2.57 -20.90 4.97
C ALA A 203 -3.69 -20.62 6.00
N LYS A 204 -4.95 -20.47 5.57
CA LYS A 204 -6.09 -20.29 6.50
C LYS A 204 -6.28 -21.50 7.42
N GLU A 205 -6.11 -22.72 6.90
CA GLU A 205 -6.29 -23.96 7.64
C GLU A 205 -5.15 -24.19 8.65
N ARG A 206 -3.92 -23.89 8.25
CA ARG A 206 -2.72 -24.01 9.11
C ARG A 206 -2.61 -22.87 10.14
N ASP A 207 -3.16 -21.70 9.84
CA ASP A 207 -3.11 -20.49 10.68
C ASP A 207 -4.53 -19.91 10.95
N PRO A 208 -5.40 -20.64 11.68
CA PRO A 208 -6.79 -20.21 11.90
C PRO A 208 -6.93 -18.94 12.76
N GLY A 209 -5.84 -18.55 13.44
CA GLY A 209 -5.74 -17.31 14.22
C GLY A 209 -5.52 -16.07 13.36
N ASN A 210 -5.05 -16.23 12.13
CA ASN A 210 -4.69 -15.13 11.23
C ASN A 210 -5.91 -14.60 10.46
N LEU A 211 -6.53 -13.60 11.07
CA LEU A 211 -7.73 -12.96 10.54
C LEU A 211 -7.49 -12.26 9.20
N TYR A 212 -6.24 -11.85 8.91
CA TYR A 212 -5.87 -11.25 7.62
C TYR A 212 -5.95 -12.26 6.49
N VAL A 213 -5.37 -13.45 6.69
CA VAL A 213 -5.47 -14.58 5.73
C VAL A 213 -6.92 -15.00 5.56
N ALA A 214 -7.68 -15.12 6.66
CA ALA A 214 -9.10 -15.44 6.61
C ALA A 214 -9.89 -14.42 5.77
N ALA A 215 -9.65 -13.12 5.96
CA ALA A 215 -10.33 -12.07 5.19
C ALA A 215 -9.99 -12.10 3.69
N LEU A 216 -8.72 -12.34 3.34
CA LEU A 216 -8.32 -12.53 1.93
C LEU A 216 -8.99 -13.76 1.32
N TYR A 217 -9.07 -14.86 2.06
CA TYR A 217 -9.71 -16.08 1.59
C TYR A 217 -11.20 -15.87 1.28
N LEU A 218 -11.94 -15.20 2.18
CA LEU A 218 -13.34 -14.85 1.92
C LEU A 218 -13.49 -13.92 0.72
N GLU A 219 -12.58 -12.99 0.53
CA GLU A 219 -12.58 -12.11 -0.65
C GLU A 219 -12.36 -12.89 -1.96
N ALA A 220 -11.47 -13.88 -1.94
CA ALA A 220 -11.24 -14.76 -3.08
C ALA A 220 -12.46 -15.64 -3.38
N LYS A 221 -13.08 -16.25 -2.36
CA LYS A 221 -14.35 -17.00 -2.50
C LYS A 221 -15.45 -16.14 -3.12
N ALA A 222 -15.63 -14.92 -2.62
CA ALA A 222 -16.61 -13.97 -3.16
C ALA A 222 -16.29 -13.53 -4.60
N ALA A 223 -15.01 -13.48 -4.98
CA ALA A 223 -14.61 -13.24 -6.36
C ALA A 223 -15.02 -14.39 -7.29
N ASN A 224 -15.01 -15.63 -6.79
CA ASN A 224 -15.47 -16.83 -7.49
C ASN A 224 -17.00 -17.01 -7.49
N GLY A 225 -17.75 -16.06 -6.92
CA GLY A 225 -19.22 -16.10 -6.90
C GLY A 225 -19.84 -16.86 -5.72
N GLU A 226 -19.03 -17.28 -4.75
CA GLU A 226 -19.54 -17.94 -3.54
C GLU A 226 -20.18 -16.94 -2.58
N ASN A 227 -21.24 -17.36 -1.89
CA ASN A 227 -21.85 -16.56 -0.82
C ASN A 227 -21.02 -16.67 0.46
N VAL A 228 -20.47 -15.55 0.91
CA VAL A 228 -19.61 -15.46 2.10
C VAL A 228 -20.15 -14.52 3.18
N GLN A 229 -21.41 -14.09 3.09
CA GLN A 229 -21.95 -13.04 3.97
C GLN A 229 -21.89 -13.41 5.45
N ASP A 230 -22.31 -14.62 5.81
CA ASP A 230 -22.34 -15.07 7.21
C ASP A 230 -20.92 -15.24 7.77
N GLU A 231 -20.02 -15.88 7.00
CA GLU A 231 -18.59 -16.01 7.35
C GLU A 231 -17.93 -14.63 7.53
N ALA A 232 -18.28 -13.65 6.67
CA ALA A 232 -17.73 -12.30 6.75
C ALA A 232 -18.21 -11.54 7.99
N ARG A 233 -19.48 -11.74 8.40
CA ARG A 233 -20.03 -11.14 9.63
C ARG A 233 -19.39 -11.72 10.89
N GLU A 234 -19.19 -13.04 10.93
CA GLU A 234 -18.46 -13.70 12.02
C GLU A 234 -17.02 -13.16 12.11
N LEU A 235 -16.34 -13.09 10.95
CA LEU A 235 -14.98 -12.56 10.89
C LEU A 235 -14.92 -11.09 11.32
N ALA A 236 -15.92 -10.27 10.97
CA ALA A 236 -16.00 -8.89 11.40
C ALA A 236 -16.04 -8.75 12.93
N GLY A 237 -16.82 -9.59 13.61
CA GLY A 237 -16.83 -9.65 15.07
C GLY A 237 -15.44 -9.93 15.64
N ARG A 238 -14.77 -10.97 15.13
CA ARG A 238 -13.41 -11.34 15.58
C ARG A 238 -12.36 -10.26 15.34
N VAL A 239 -12.44 -9.57 14.19
CA VAL A 239 -11.53 -8.47 13.83
C VAL A 239 -11.71 -7.27 14.75
N LEU A 240 -12.95 -6.95 15.12
CA LEU A 240 -13.28 -5.83 16.00
C LEU A 240 -12.88 -6.04 17.47
N GLU A 241 -12.56 -7.26 17.89
CA GLU A 241 -12.01 -7.54 19.23
C GLU A 241 -10.48 -7.45 19.27
N ARG A 242 -9.81 -7.31 18.12
CA ARG A 242 -8.36 -7.17 18.06
C ARG A 242 -7.92 -5.72 18.20
N PRO A 243 -6.74 -5.45 18.78
CA PRO A 243 -6.20 -4.11 18.84
C PRO A 243 -5.98 -3.53 17.43
N PRO A 244 -5.86 -2.20 17.30
CA PRO A 244 -5.59 -1.57 16.02
C PRO A 244 -4.27 -2.05 15.42
N SER A 245 -4.35 -2.72 14.27
CA SER A 245 -3.19 -3.20 13.53
C SER A 245 -3.55 -3.39 12.08
N SER A 246 -2.62 -3.09 11.18
CA SER A 246 -2.78 -3.41 9.77
C SER A 246 -2.77 -4.90 9.45
N TYR A 247 -2.35 -5.74 10.41
CA TYR A 247 -2.41 -7.20 10.33
C TYR A 247 -3.67 -7.80 10.97
N ASN A 248 -4.53 -7.01 11.60
CA ASN A 248 -5.74 -7.55 12.21
C ASN A 248 -6.81 -8.02 11.20
N GLY A 249 -6.61 -7.77 9.90
CA GLY A 249 -7.49 -8.21 8.82
C GLY A 249 -8.62 -7.24 8.45
N ILE A 250 -8.75 -6.08 9.12
CA ILE A 250 -9.85 -5.15 8.86
C ILE A 250 -9.85 -4.61 7.43
N ARG A 251 -8.69 -4.33 6.83
CA ARG A 251 -8.62 -3.73 5.51
C ARG A 251 -9.07 -4.67 4.39
N PRO A 252 -8.59 -5.93 4.28
CA PRO A 252 -9.16 -6.88 3.34
C PRO A 252 -10.64 -7.15 3.61
N LEU A 253 -11.06 -7.25 4.88
CA LEU A 253 -12.47 -7.42 5.24
C LEU A 253 -13.34 -6.27 4.70
N LEU A 254 -12.99 -5.02 5.00
CA LEU A 254 -13.73 -3.86 4.50
C LEU A 254 -13.70 -3.78 2.97
N ARG A 255 -12.65 -4.31 2.31
CA ARG A 255 -12.59 -4.39 0.84
C ARG A 255 -13.56 -5.42 0.28
N LEU A 256 -13.65 -6.60 0.89
CA LEU A 256 -14.68 -7.59 0.61
C LEU A 256 -16.07 -6.96 0.72
N TYR A 257 -16.37 -6.29 1.84
CA TYR A 257 -17.68 -5.66 2.04
C TYR A 257 -18.01 -4.64 0.95
N ARG A 258 -17.12 -3.68 0.70
CA ARG A 258 -17.36 -2.61 -0.29
C ARG A 258 -17.53 -3.11 -1.73
N ASN A 259 -16.92 -4.24 -2.07
CA ASN A 259 -16.88 -4.73 -3.45
C ASN A 259 -17.89 -5.86 -3.71
N LYS A 260 -18.28 -6.62 -2.69
CA LYS A 260 -19.02 -7.89 -2.86
C LYS A 260 -20.25 -8.02 -1.96
N ILE A 261 -20.37 -7.24 -0.88
CA ILE A 261 -21.47 -7.38 0.09
C ILE A 261 -22.30 -6.08 0.16
N SER A 262 -21.83 -5.07 0.89
CA SER A 262 -22.51 -3.79 1.09
C SER A 262 -21.51 -2.70 1.49
N LYS A 263 -21.60 -1.53 0.84
CA LYS A 263 -20.75 -0.36 1.20
C LYS A 263 -21.21 0.29 2.49
N ASP A 264 -22.52 0.27 2.79
CA ASP A 264 -23.06 0.76 4.06
C ASP A 264 -22.58 -0.12 5.22
N GLU A 265 -22.65 -1.46 5.12
CA GLU A 265 -22.12 -2.37 6.16
C GLU A 265 -20.59 -2.17 6.34
N ALA A 266 -19.85 -1.89 5.25
CA ALA A 266 -18.43 -1.55 5.36
C ALA A 266 -18.19 -0.28 6.20
N VAL A 267 -19.03 0.75 6.03
CA VAL A 267 -18.94 1.98 6.83
C VAL A 267 -19.28 1.69 8.29
N GLU A 268 -20.31 0.91 8.56
CA GLU A 268 -20.67 0.54 9.93
C GLU A 268 -19.54 -0.20 10.65
N ILE A 269 -18.91 -1.18 10.01
CA ILE A 269 -17.78 -1.92 10.59
C ILE A 269 -16.59 -0.98 10.84
N ALA A 270 -16.31 -0.08 9.89
CA ALA A 270 -15.19 0.85 10.03
C ALA A 270 -15.41 1.90 11.12
N GLU A 271 -16.63 2.43 11.27
CA GLU A 271 -16.98 3.34 12.36
C GLU A 271 -16.95 2.62 13.72
N LYS A 272 -17.50 1.40 13.82
CA LYS A 272 -17.39 0.59 15.06
C LYS A 272 -15.93 0.36 15.50
N ALA A 273 -15.04 0.08 14.55
CA ALA A 273 -13.61 -0.07 14.84
C ALA A 273 -13.01 1.24 15.37
N LEU A 274 -13.39 2.37 14.76
CA LEU A 274 -12.92 3.70 15.16
C LEU A 274 -13.51 4.14 16.50
N GLU A 275 -14.77 3.82 16.80
CA GLU A 275 -15.41 4.08 18.09
C GLU A 275 -14.69 3.36 19.23
N LYS A 276 -14.30 2.09 19.02
CA LYS A 276 -13.49 1.33 20.00
C LYS A 276 -12.08 1.90 20.18
N HIS A 277 -11.51 2.49 19.13
CA HIS A 277 -10.14 3.04 19.17
C HIS A 277 -10.03 4.39 18.44
N PRO A 278 -10.52 5.49 19.05
CA PRO A 278 -10.63 6.81 18.39
C PRO A 278 -9.30 7.40 17.93
N ASP A 279 -8.22 7.10 18.66
CA ASP A 279 -6.87 7.60 18.38
C ASP A 279 -6.13 6.81 17.29
N SER A 280 -6.72 5.69 16.82
CA SER A 280 -6.10 4.88 15.78
C SER A 280 -6.17 5.58 14.43
N ARG A 281 -5.03 6.14 13.99
CA ARG A 281 -4.90 6.69 12.63
C ARG A 281 -5.23 5.67 11.53
N TYR A 282 -4.94 4.38 11.80
CA TYR A 282 -5.21 3.31 10.85
C TYR A 282 -6.71 3.02 10.67
N PHE A 283 -7.47 3.01 11.77
CA PHE A 283 -8.92 2.90 11.69
C PHE A 283 -9.57 4.17 11.16
N LYS A 284 -9.03 5.35 11.51
CA LYS A 284 -9.47 6.62 10.94
C LYS A 284 -9.35 6.63 9.42
N LYS A 285 -8.20 6.17 8.90
CA LYS A 285 -7.98 5.94 7.45
C LYS A 285 -8.95 4.93 6.86
N SER A 286 -9.23 3.84 7.57
CA SER A 286 -10.15 2.80 7.11
C SER A 286 -11.59 3.32 7.00
N ALA A 287 -12.05 4.09 8.00
CA ALA A 287 -13.36 4.75 8.00
C ALA A 287 -13.45 5.82 6.90
N ALA A 288 -12.44 6.68 6.78
CA ALA A 288 -12.35 7.70 5.74
C ALA A 288 -12.47 7.08 4.33
N ILE A 289 -11.75 5.98 4.07
CA ILE A 289 -11.83 5.24 2.79
C ILE A 289 -13.22 4.62 2.56
N CYS A 290 -13.85 4.05 3.59
CA CYS A 290 -15.18 3.46 3.43
C CYS A 290 -16.23 4.52 3.08
N HIS A 291 -16.26 5.62 3.84
CA HIS A 291 -17.14 6.75 3.54
C HIS A 291 -16.91 7.33 2.16
N MET A 292 -15.64 7.57 1.80
CA MET A 292 -15.26 8.10 0.49
C MET A 292 -15.73 7.20 -0.64
N LYS A 293 -15.56 5.87 -0.52
CA LYS A 293 -16.03 4.92 -1.54
C LYS A 293 -17.56 4.88 -1.64
N ARG A 294 -18.25 4.91 -0.51
CA ARG A 294 -19.72 4.92 -0.45
C ARG A 294 -20.31 6.16 -1.11
N ILE A 295 -19.73 7.34 -0.86
CA ILE A 295 -20.22 8.62 -1.39
C ILE A 295 -19.87 8.82 -2.86
N LEU A 296 -18.64 8.48 -3.27
CA LEU A 296 -18.16 8.75 -4.63
C LEU A 296 -18.54 7.66 -5.63
N ASN A 297 -18.72 6.43 -5.15
CA ASN A 297 -19.10 5.25 -5.95
C ASN A 297 -20.36 4.57 -5.37
N PRO A 298 -21.51 5.26 -5.31
CA PRO A 298 -22.72 4.72 -4.72
C PRO A 298 -23.28 3.55 -5.56
N ASP A 299 -23.91 2.59 -4.90
CA ASP A 299 -24.67 1.57 -5.61
C ASP A 299 -25.96 2.18 -6.19
N ARG A 300 -26.36 1.75 -7.39
CA ARG A 300 -27.46 2.39 -8.15
C ARG A 300 -28.80 2.43 -7.41
N ARG A 301 -28.97 1.57 -6.40
CA ARG A 301 -30.21 1.39 -5.63
C ARG A 301 -30.17 2.06 -4.26
N GLU A 302 -29.02 2.62 -3.85
CA GLU A 302 -28.88 3.22 -2.53
C GLU A 302 -29.35 4.69 -2.52
N PRO A 303 -29.95 5.14 -1.41
CA PRO A 303 -30.35 6.54 -1.25
C PRO A 303 -29.11 7.44 -1.26
N LYS A 304 -29.31 8.69 -1.69
CA LYS A 304 -28.23 9.69 -1.64
C LYS A 304 -27.78 9.89 -0.19
N PRO A 305 -26.46 9.98 0.07
CA PRO A 305 -25.95 10.22 1.41
C PRO A 305 -26.45 11.57 1.94
N SER A 306 -26.86 11.60 3.22
CA SER A 306 -27.28 12.84 3.88
C SER A 306 -26.09 13.81 4.03
N ARG A 307 -26.39 15.10 4.23
CA ARG A 307 -25.35 16.12 4.49
C ARG A 307 -24.48 15.77 5.70
N SER A 308 -25.07 15.20 6.76
CA SER A 308 -24.32 14.80 7.95
C SER A 308 -23.28 13.73 7.66
N VAL A 309 -23.61 12.74 6.82
CA VAL A 309 -22.63 11.71 6.45
C VAL A 309 -21.54 12.25 5.54
N ILE A 310 -21.87 13.17 4.63
CA ILE A 310 -20.85 13.82 3.79
C ILE A 310 -19.90 14.66 4.66
N ASN A 311 -20.43 15.42 5.63
CA ASN A 311 -19.61 16.16 6.60
C ASN A 311 -18.69 15.25 7.41
N ARG A 312 -19.22 14.12 7.91
CA ARG A 312 -18.42 13.12 8.63
C ARG A 312 -17.29 12.55 7.76
N ALA A 313 -17.58 12.26 6.49
CA ALA A 313 -16.59 11.77 5.54
C ALA A 313 -15.48 12.79 5.29
N ILE A 314 -15.83 14.07 5.15
CA ILE A 314 -14.88 15.17 4.98
C ILE A 314 -13.98 15.31 6.21
N SER A 315 -14.55 15.37 7.43
CA SER A 315 -13.75 15.49 8.66
C SER A 315 -12.81 14.30 8.83
N LEU A 316 -13.29 13.07 8.62
CA LEU A 316 -12.43 11.88 8.68
C LEU A 316 -11.31 11.92 7.64
N TRP A 317 -11.57 12.46 6.45
CA TRP A 317 -10.56 12.58 5.40
C TRP A 317 -9.49 13.63 5.75
N GLU A 318 -9.91 14.79 6.28
CA GLU A 318 -9.02 15.86 6.75
C GLU A 318 -8.18 15.37 7.95
N GLU A 319 -8.79 14.73 8.94
CA GLU A 319 -8.09 14.15 10.08
C GLU A 319 -7.12 13.03 9.65
N MET A 320 -7.48 12.24 8.63
CA MET A 320 -6.56 11.25 8.05
C MET A 320 -5.36 11.92 7.38
N ILE A 321 -5.55 12.98 6.60
CA ILE A 321 -4.44 13.72 5.98
C ILE A 321 -3.48 14.22 7.07
N ALA A 322 -4.03 14.84 8.13
CA ALA A 322 -3.25 15.34 9.26
C ALA A 322 -2.49 14.23 10.01
N ALA A 323 -3.14 13.09 10.28
CA ALA A 323 -2.54 12.00 11.05
C ALA A 323 -1.37 11.28 10.36
N TYR A 324 -1.27 11.40 9.03
CA TYR A 324 -0.19 10.82 8.23
C TYR A 324 0.80 11.86 7.70
N ASP A 325 0.53 13.14 7.91
CA ASP A 325 1.23 14.27 7.28
C ASP A 325 1.36 14.07 5.74
N ASP A 326 0.30 13.52 5.11
CA ASP A 326 0.28 13.19 3.68
C ASP A 326 -0.72 14.08 2.93
N SER A 327 -0.26 15.29 2.61
CA SER A 327 -0.99 16.25 1.78
C SER A 327 -0.79 16.03 0.27
N SER A 328 -0.59 14.78 -0.18
CA SER A 328 -0.42 14.50 -1.61
C SER A 328 -1.59 15.01 -2.46
N LEU A 329 -1.29 15.39 -3.70
CA LEU A 329 -2.26 15.90 -4.68
C LEU A 329 -3.51 15.00 -4.77
N ARG A 330 -3.32 13.68 -4.69
CA ARG A 330 -4.42 12.71 -4.73
C ARG A 330 -5.39 12.85 -3.55
N HIS A 331 -4.88 13.09 -2.34
CA HIS A 331 -5.74 13.29 -1.17
C HIS A 331 -6.52 14.60 -1.28
N GLN A 332 -5.88 15.67 -1.77
CA GLN A 332 -6.54 16.97 -2.00
C GLN A 332 -7.61 16.91 -3.08
N ILE A 333 -7.34 16.24 -4.21
CA ILE A 333 -8.36 15.99 -5.25
C ILE A 333 -9.54 15.21 -4.67
N THR A 334 -9.28 14.19 -3.84
CA THR A 334 -10.35 13.40 -3.21
C THR A 334 -11.19 14.27 -2.26
N LEU A 335 -10.54 15.15 -1.50
CA LEU A 335 -11.21 16.12 -0.64
C LEU A 335 -12.11 17.07 -1.45
N ALA A 336 -11.63 17.60 -2.57
CA ALA A 336 -12.43 18.41 -3.49
C ALA A 336 -13.64 17.65 -4.04
N GLN A 337 -13.49 16.37 -4.38
CA GLN A 337 -14.60 15.51 -4.83
C GLN A 337 -15.66 15.29 -3.74
N LEU A 338 -15.25 15.16 -2.47
CA LEU A 338 -16.17 15.05 -1.34
C LEU A 338 -16.90 16.38 -1.11
N TYR A 339 -16.17 17.50 -1.09
CA TYR A 339 -16.79 18.82 -1.00
C TYR A 339 -17.78 19.06 -2.14
N ALA A 340 -17.51 18.60 -3.36
CA ALA A 340 -18.42 18.77 -4.50
C ALA A 340 -19.81 18.13 -4.29
N LYS A 341 -19.94 17.21 -3.33
CA LYS A 341 -21.23 16.61 -2.92
C LYS A 341 -21.99 17.45 -1.88
N LEU A 342 -21.34 18.41 -1.25
CA LEU A 342 -21.86 19.25 -0.17
C LEU A 342 -21.95 20.74 -0.55
N ASP A 343 -20.85 21.26 -1.07
CA ASP A 343 -20.56 22.67 -1.36
C ASP A 343 -19.71 22.74 -2.65
N LYS A 344 -20.33 23.20 -3.72
CA LYS A 344 -19.71 23.20 -5.05
C LYS A 344 -18.66 24.30 -5.17
N GLU A 345 -18.88 25.41 -4.47
CA GLU A 345 -18.03 26.59 -4.45
C GLU A 345 -16.73 26.29 -3.71
N LYS A 346 -16.80 25.60 -2.57
CA LYS A 346 -15.60 25.14 -1.85
C LYS A 346 -14.79 24.12 -2.66
N ALA A 347 -15.46 23.19 -3.35
CA ALA A 347 -14.78 22.24 -4.22
C ALA A 347 -14.03 22.93 -5.37
N GLU A 348 -14.69 23.91 -6.01
CA GLU A 348 -14.11 24.74 -7.06
C GLU A 348 -12.88 25.51 -6.55
N GLN A 349 -12.96 26.09 -5.35
CA GLN A 349 -11.84 26.80 -4.72
C GLN A 349 -10.63 25.89 -4.55
N ILE A 350 -10.83 24.67 -4.01
CA ILE A 350 -9.73 23.70 -3.86
C ILE A 350 -9.12 23.35 -5.22
N TYR A 351 -9.93 23.12 -6.25
CA TYR A 351 -9.39 22.83 -7.59
C TYR A 351 -8.56 23.98 -8.16
N LYS A 352 -8.99 25.24 -7.95
CA LYS A 352 -8.22 26.42 -8.39
C LYS A 352 -6.88 26.52 -7.68
N GLU A 353 -6.86 26.36 -6.36
CA GLU A 353 -5.62 26.33 -5.57
C GLU A 353 -4.66 25.23 -6.05
N LEU A 354 -5.18 24.06 -6.39
CA LEU A 354 -4.38 22.97 -6.95
C LEU A 354 -3.83 23.30 -8.35
N LEU A 355 -4.59 24.02 -9.19
CA LEU A 355 -4.16 24.41 -10.54
C LEU A 355 -3.07 25.48 -10.53
N GLU A 356 -2.93 26.25 -9.46
CA GLU A 356 -1.88 27.26 -9.28
C GLU A 356 -0.53 26.65 -8.88
N GLN A 357 -0.50 25.37 -8.48
CA GLN A 357 0.72 24.66 -8.12
C GLN A 357 1.64 24.48 -9.33
N LYS A 358 2.87 25.00 -9.23
CA LYS A 358 3.84 24.99 -10.35
C LYS A 358 4.64 23.69 -10.44
N ASP A 359 4.88 23.04 -9.31
CA ASP A 359 5.85 21.95 -9.15
C ASP A 359 5.26 20.54 -9.38
N LEU A 360 4.06 20.46 -9.96
CA LEU A 360 3.46 19.17 -10.30
C LEU A 360 4.19 18.51 -11.48
N ASP A 361 4.47 17.22 -11.34
CA ASP A 361 5.02 16.43 -12.43
C ASP A 361 4.01 16.29 -13.59
N PRO A 362 4.44 15.90 -14.80
CA PRO A 362 3.55 15.76 -15.95
C PRO A 362 2.34 14.83 -15.71
N ALA A 363 2.53 13.70 -15.04
CA ALA A 363 1.46 12.73 -14.75
C ALA A 363 0.48 13.26 -13.69
N GLU A 364 0.97 14.00 -12.69
CA GLU A 364 0.18 14.71 -11.70
C GLU A 364 -0.66 15.83 -12.32
N LYS A 365 -0.09 16.62 -13.23
CA LYS A 365 -0.83 17.63 -14.00
C LYS A 365 -1.96 17.01 -14.81
N GLN A 366 -1.68 15.91 -15.51
CA GLN A 366 -2.70 15.16 -16.25
C GLN A 366 -3.82 14.63 -15.33
N MET A 367 -3.45 14.13 -14.14
CA MET A 367 -4.41 13.68 -13.14
C MET A 367 -5.33 14.82 -12.70
N LEU A 368 -4.75 15.96 -12.33
CA LEU A 368 -5.49 17.15 -11.89
C LEU A 368 -6.45 17.63 -12.97
N TYR A 369 -5.96 17.82 -14.20
CA TYR A 369 -6.79 18.25 -15.33
C TYR A 369 -7.92 17.26 -15.63
N ASN A 370 -7.66 15.94 -15.59
CA ASN A 370 -8.70 14.93 -15.82
C ASN A 370 -9.81 15.00 -14.75
N PHE A 371 -9.44 15.15 -13.47
CA PHE A 371 -10.42 15.23 -12.39
C PHE A 371 -11.18 16.56 -12.39
N TYR A 372 -10.51 17.68 -12.67
CA TYR A 372 -11.16 18.98 -12.77
C TYR A 372 -12.12 19.03 -13.96
N ALA A 373 -11.73 18.48 -15.12
CA ALA A 373 -12.62 18.35 -16.27
C ALA A 373 -13.91 17.58 -15.92
N LYS A 374 -13.81 16.49 -15.14
CA LYS A 374 -14.98 15.75 -14.64
C LYS A 374 -15.81 16.56 -13.66
N HIS A 375 -15.19 17.33 -12.78
CA HIS A 375 -15.90 18.24 -11.88
C HIS A 375 -16.72 19.27 -12.67
N LEU A 376 -16.08 19.93 -13.64
CA LEU A 376 -16.72 20.90 -14.53
C LEU A 376 -17.93 20.29 -15.26
N PHE A 377 -17.78 19.08 -15.79
CA PHE A 377 -18.85 18.40 -16.52
C PHE A 377 -20.02 17.97 -15.62
N PHE A 378 -19.74 17.20 -14.55
CA PHE A 378 -20.79 16.55 -13.76
C PHE A 378 -21.38 17.43 -12.65
N ILE A 379 -20.63 18.42 -12.15
CA ILE A 379 -21.02 19.22 -10.98
C ILE A 379 -21.42 20.65 -11.38
N LYS A 380 -20.61 21.27 -12.25
CA LYS A 380 -20.82 22.65 -12.73
C LYS A 380 -21.62 22.72 -14.04
N TYR A 381 -21.81 21.59 -14.72
CA TYR A 381 -22.46 21.51 -16.04
C TYR A 381 -21.80 22.38 -17.12
N ASN A 382 -20.49 22.63 -17.01
CA ASN A 382 -19.70 23.38 -17.98
C ASN A 382 -18.98 22.43 -18.95
N SER A 383 -19.69 22.00 -19.99
CA SER A 383 -19.16 21.02 -20.96
C SER A 383 -18.00 21.55 -21.80
N ARG A 384 -18.00 22.86 -22.12
CA ARG A 384 -16.97 23.46 -22.96
C ARG A 384 -15.63 23.51 -22.23
N GLU A 385 -15.63 24.09 -21.02
CA GLU A 385 -14.43 24.18 -20.20
C GLU A 385 -13.91 22.79 -19.78
N SER A 386 -14.81 21.85 -19.48
CA SER A 386 -14.44 20.45 -19.25
C SER A 386 -13.63 19.86 -20.42
N THR A 387 -14.07 20.11 -21.65
CA THR A 387 -13.38 19.64 -22.86
C THR A 387 -11.99 20.26 -22.98
N GLU A 388 -11.84 21.54 -22.65
CA GLU A 388 -10.54 22.22 -22.68
C GLU A 388 -9.54 21.64 -21.68
N TYR A 389 -9.98 21.27 -20.47
CA TYR A 389 -9.11 20.58 -19.52
C TYR A 389 -8.77 19.15 -19.95
N HIS A 390 -9.69 18.43 -20.60
CA HIS A 390 -9.35 17.15 -21.24
C HIS A 390 -8.32 17.32 -22.36
N MET A 391 -8.40 18.39 -23.15
CA MET A 391 -7.38 18.73 -24.15
C MET A 391 -6.03 19.01 -23.50
N ARG A 392 -5.97 19.86 -22.47
CA ARG A 392 -4.73 20.16 -21.72
C ARG A 392 -4.08 18.89 -21.14
N ALA A 393 -4.89 17.96 -20.63
CA ALA A 393 -4.38 16.66 -20.17
C ALA A 393 -3.82 15.80 -21.30
N ALA A 394 -4.44 15.81 -22.48
CA ALA A 394 -3.98 15.04 -23.64
C ALA A 394 -2.70 15.62 -24.29
N GLU A 395 -2.51 16.95 -24.21
CA GLU A 395 -1.35 17.65 -24.76
C GLU A 395 -0.03 17.32 -24.07
N ILE A 396 -0.09 17.00 -22.77
CA ILE A 396 1.07 16.52 -22.02
C ILE A 396 1.41 15.11 -22.55
N GLN A 397 2.63 14.91 -23.07
CA GLN A 397 3.03 13.67 -23.75
C GLN A 397 3.40 12.52 -22.82
N GLU A 398 3.41 12.74 -21.50
CA GLU A 398 3.67 11.69 -20.51
C GLU A 398 2.62 10.58 -20.62
N GLU A 399 3.04 9.33 -20.71
CA GLU A 399 2.10 8.22 -20.83
C GLU A 399 1.49 7.87 -19.48
N SER A 400 0.22 8.21 -19.29
CA SER A 400 -0.52 7.92 -18.07
C SER A 400 -1.95 7.48 -18.36
N LYS A 401 -2.54 6.73 -17.43
CA LYS A 401 -3.96 6.36 -17.48
C LYS A 401 -4.90 7.57 -17.54
N TYR A 402 -4.48 8.73 -17.03
CA TYR A 402 -5.30 9.95 -17.03
C TYR A 402 -5.30 10.63 -18.39
N ARG A 403 -4.15 10.58 -19.10
CA ARG A 403 -4.05 11.00 -20.50
C ARG A 403 -4.99 10.18 -21.38
N HIS A 404 -4.90 8.85 -21.29
CA HIS A 404 -5.76 7.91 -22.02
C HIS A 404 -7.26 8.14 -21.72
N ALA A 405 -7.60 8.35 -20.45
CA ALA A 405 -8.99 8.65 -20.05
C ALA A 405 -9.49 9.97 -20.66
N SER A 406 -8.66 11.02 -20.68
CA SER A 406 -9.01 12.30 -21.31
C SER A 406 -9.17 12.16 -22.83
N ILE A 407 -8.26 11.47 -23.52
CA ILE A 407 -8.37 11.20 -24.97
C ILE A 407 -9.66 10.45 -25.28
N THR A 408 -10.00 9.45 -24.48
CA THR A 408 -11.24 8.68 -24.63
C THR A 408 -12.47 9.58 -24.50
N GLU A 409 -12.47 10.51 -23.53
CA GLU A 409 -13.57 11.44 -23.36
C GLU A 409 -13.66 12.45 -24.52
N LEU A 410 -12.52 12.93 -25.03
CA LEU A 410 -12.48 13.80 -26.23
C LEU A 410 -13.08 13.09 -27.47
N LYS A 411 -12.76 11.80 -27.69
CA LYS A 411 -13.34 11.00 -28.78
C LYS A 411 -14.87 10.87 -28.64
N LYS A 412 -15.38 10.67 -27.42
CA LYS A 412 -16.82 10.61 -27.15
C LYS A 412 -17.49 11.96 -27.39
N THR A 413 -16.91 13.04 -26.89
CA THR A 413 -17.41 14.40 -27.12
C THR A 413 -17.48 14.71 -28.61
N LEU A 414 -16.44 14.36 -29.38
CA LEU A 414 -16.42 14.56 -30.83
C LEU A 414 -17.56 13.81 -31.54
N THR A 415 -17.77 12.55 -31.18
CA THR A 415 -18.85 11.71 -31.75
C THR A 415 -20.23 12.31 -31.44
N LYS A 416 -20.41 12.74 -30.19
CA LYS A 416 -21.67 13.33 -29.70
C LYS A 416 -21.97 14.68 -30.35
N GLU A 417 -20.98 15.55 -30.49
CA GLU A 417 -21.17 16.88 -31.08
C GLU A 417 -21.35 16.80 -32.60
N THR A 418 -20.64 15.90 -33.29
CA THR A 418 -20.79 15.72 -34.75
C THR A 418 -22.16 15.16 -35.14
N SER A 419 -22.78 14.35 -34.28
CA SER A 419 -24.12 13.79 -34.52
C SER A 419 -25.27 14.75 -34.20
N ARG A 420 -25.00 15.90 -33.57
CA ARG A 420 -26.01 16.90 -33.20
C ARG A 420 -26.22 17.90 -34.33
N ARG A 421 -27.49 18.22 -34.62
CA ARG A 421 -27.86 19.27 -35.62
C ARG A 421 -27.25 20.64 -35.33
N ASN A 422 -27.08 20.99 -34.05
CA ASN A 422 -26.48 22.26 -33.59
C ASN A 422 -25.22 22.00 -32.75
N GLY A 423 -24.39 21.03 -33.16
CA GLY A 423 -23.13 20.73 -32.47
C GLY A 423 -22.13 21.89 -32.53
N ASP A 424 -21.25 21.99 -31.55
CA ASP A 424 -20.20 23.00 -31.52
C ASP A 424 -19.10 22.65 -32.55
N ALA A 425 -19.22 23.21 -33.76
CA ALA A 425 -18.32 22.94 -34.88
C ALA A 425 -16.88 23.41 -34.62
N ASP A 426 -16.70 24.53 -33.90
CA ASP A 426 -15.38 25.04 -33.51
C ASP A 426 -14.70 24.09 -32.52
N LEU A 427 -15.44 23.67 -31.50
CA LEU A 427 -14.94 22.68 -30.54
C LEU A 427 -14.56 21.36 -31.22
N CYS A 428 -15.41 20.87 -32.14
CA CYS A 428 -15.11 19.66 -32.92
C CYS A 428 -13.83 19.81 -33.74
N LYS A 429 -13.63 20.97 -34.37
CA LYS A 429 -12.42 21.28 -35.13
C LYS A 429 -11.18 21.25 -34.24
N ARG A 430 -11.22 21.95 -33.10
CA ARG A 430 -10.12 21.98 -32.11
C ARG A 430 -9.75 20.59 -31.59
N ILE A 431 -10.74 19.74 -31.30
CA ILE A 431 -10.49 18.35 -30.88
C ILE A 431 -9.83 17.55 -32.01
N LYS A 432 -10.35 17.63 -33.24
CA LYS A 432 -9.79 16.90 -34.39
C LYS A 432 -8.34 17.31 -34.66
N GLU A 433 -8.05 18.61 -34.66
CA GLU A 433 -6.69 19.14 -34.86
C GLU A 433 -5.73 18.64 -33.77
N LEU A 434 -6.17 18.67 -32.50
CA LEU A 434 -5.37 18.14 -31.40
C LEU A 434 -5.08 16.65 -31.58
N LEU A 435 -6.10 15.82 -31.79
CA LEU A 435 -5.92 14.37 -31.92
C LEU A 435 -5.03 14.01 -33.12
N ALA A 436 -5.18 14.72 -34.24
CA ALA A 436 -4.32 14.56 -35.41
C ALA A 436 -2.86 14.93 -35.11
N ARG A 437 -2.62 16.06 -34.42
CA ARG A 437 -1.27 16.49 -33.98
C ARG A 437 -0.61 15.47 -33.05
N LEU A 438 -1.41 14.78 -32.23
CA LEU A 438 -0.95 13.72 -31.33
C LEU A 438 -0.75 12.37 -32.02
N GLY A 439 -1.03 12.25 -33.32
CA GLY A 439 -0.95 10.99 -34.06
C GLY A 439 -2.04 9.98 -33.68
N ILE A 440 -3.10 10.42 -33.00
CA ILE A 440 -4.19 9.56 -32.52
C ILE A 440 -5.30 9.58 -33.57
N GLN A 441 -5.37 8.55 -34.40
CA GLN A 441 -6.49 8.44 -35.34
C GLN A 441 -7.81 8.15 -34.60
N PRO A 442 -8.93 8.80 -34.99
CA PRO A 442 -10.24 8.35 -34.59
C PRO A 442 -10.50 6.98 -35.21
N GLU A 443 -10.87 6.00 -34.39
CA GLU A 443 -11.26 4.68 -34.87
C GLU A 443 -12.41 4.86 -35.86
N THR A 444 -12.14 4.53 -37.12
CA THR A 444 -13.15 4.43 -38.16
C THR A 444 -14.04 3.26 -37.75
N GLN A 445 -15.31 3.54 -37.46
CA GLN A 445 -16.30 2.49 -37.28
C GLN A 445 -16.40 1.73 -38.61
N ASN A 446 -15.75 0.57 -38.71
CA ASN A 446 -16.09 -0.41 -39.72
C ASN A 446 -17.49 -0.94 -39.37
N GLN A 447 -18.40 -0.80 -40.34
CA GLN A 447 -19.73 -1.39 -40.36
C GLN A 447 -19.68 -2.90 -40.33
#